data_AF-A0A3S5IRP4-F1
#
_entry.id   AF-A0A3S5IRP4-F1
#
_cell.length_a   1.000
_cell.length_b   1.000
_cell.length_c   1.000
_cell.angle_alpha   90.00
_cell.angle_beta   90.00
_cell.angle_gamma   90.00
#
_symmetry.space_group_name_H-M   'P 1'
#
loop_
_entity.id
_entity.type
_entity.pdbx_description
1 polymer ?
#
loop_
_entity_poly.entity_id
_entity_poly.type
_entity_poly.pdbx_seq_one_letter_code
_entity_poly.pdbx_strand_id
1 'polypeptide(L)'
;MSRRGCARRPARPHSLPLLAILHRSPAGICLGRKGCTHKCPTSKTKHLPLVFIVFFFFFLGFWVLHWGEGSTMAKSKNHTNHNQSRKNHRNGIKRPLPMHLNKSKRGGWLPALVNARRVRKFNQKAALKARRERLAAHQAKLK
;
A
#
# COMPACT_ATOMS: atom_id res chain seq x y z
N MET A 1 34.40 6.47 39.95
CA MET A 1 33.20 5.69 40.31
C MET A 1 31.96 6.28 39.65
N SER A 2 30.90 5.47 39.54
CA SER A 2 29.55 5.77 39.02
C SER A 2 29.28 5.49 37.54
N ARG A 3 29.12 4.20 37.23
CA ARG A 3 28.36 3.70 36.08
C ARG A 3 26.87 3.86 36.40
N ARG A 4 26.09 4.57 35.56
CA ARG A 4 24.61 4.53 35.64
C ARG A 4 24.08 3.65 34.52
N GLY A 5 23.45 2.55 34.93
CA GLY A 5 22.93 1.49 34.06
C GLY A 5 21.67 1.90 33.30
N CYS A 6 21.62 1.49 32.03
CA CYS A 6 20.41 1.53 31.21
C CYS A 6 19.49 0.37 31.61
N ALA A 7 18.37 0.67 32.28
CA ALA A 7 17.30 -0.29 32.52
C ALA A 7 16.56 -0.59 31.20
N ARG A 8 16.66 -1.82 30.69
CA ARG A 8 15.83 -2.32 29.58
C ARG A 8 14.41 -2.59 30.10
N ARG A 9 13.40 -1.98 29.48
CA ARG A 9 11.98 -2.32 29.73
C ARG A 9 11.64 -3.65 29.03
N PRO A 10 10.87 -4.56 29.64
CA PRO A 10 10.40 -5.77 28.97
C PRO A 10 9.24 -5.48 28.01
N ALA A 11 9.24 -6.15 26.87
CA ALA A 11 8.17 -6.11 25.87
C ALA A 11 6.93 -6.90 26.35
N ARG A 12 5.73 -6.33 26.17
CA ARG A 12 4.45 -7.01 26.40
C ARG A 12 4.04 -7.81 25.16
N PRO A 13 3.50 -9.04 25.28
CA PRO A 13 2.82 -9.71 24.19
C PRO A 13 1.33 -9.33 24.17
N HIS A 14 0.81 -8.96 22.99
CA HIS A 14 -0.62 -8.84 22.78
C HIS A 14 -1.05 -9.88 21.74
N SER A 15 -1.84 -10.84 22.22
CA SER A 15 -2.65 -11.80 21.48
C SER A 15 -3.78 -11.09 20.70
N LEU A 16 -3.88 -11.41 19.40
CA LEU A 16 -5.00 -11.60 18.43
C LEU A 16 -6.43 -11.03 18.76
N PRO A 17 -7.41 -10.90 17.81
CA PRO A 17 -7.51 -11.50 16.47
C PRO A 17 -8.18 -10.66 15.33
N LEU A 18 -8.13 -11.23 14.11
CA LEU A 18 -9.15 -11.25 13.03
C LEU A 18 -9.99 -10.00 12.71
N LEU A 19 -9.77 -9.42 11.53
CA LEU A 19 -10.86 -8.90 10.71
C LEU A 19 -10.56 -9.08 9.21
N ALA A 20 -11.40 -9.89 8.57
CA ALA A 20 -11.45 -10.14 7.15
C ALA A 20 -11.88 -8.89 6.38
N ILE A 21 -11.13 -8.50 5.35
CA ILE A 21 -11.57 -7.52 4.37
C ILE A 21 -11.36 -8.12 2.99
N LEU A 22 -12.48 -8.54 2.39
CA LEU A 22 -12.64 -8.90 0.98
C LEU A 22 -12.20 -7.72 0.10
N HIS A 23 -11.13 -7.89 -0.67
CA HIS A 23 -10.80 -6.98 -1.76
C HIS A 23 -11.19 -7.62 -3.09
N ARG A 24 -12.32 -7.13 -3.61
CA ARG A 24 -12.87 -7.40 -4.95
C ARG A 24 -11.95 -6.70 -5.96
N SER A 25 -11.32 -7.46 -6.85
CA SER A 25 -10.50 -6.93 -7.94
C SER A 25 -11.36 -6.76 -9.20
N PRO A 26 -11.35 -5.60 -9.89
CA PRO A 26 -11.95 -5.45 -11.20
C PRO A 26 -10.86 -5.46 -12.28
N ALA A 27 -10.90 -6.44 -13.18
CA ALA A 27 -10.14 -6.41 -14.43
C ALA A 27 -11.14 -6.49 -15.58
N GLY A 28 -11.21 -5.41 -16.35
CA GLY A 28 -11.94 -5.34 -17.60
C GLY A 28 -11.17 -5.99 -18.75
N ILE A 29 -11.97 -6.56 -19.66
CA ILE A 29 -11.94 -6.41 -21.12
C ILE A 29 -10.63 -6.75 -21.85
N CYS A 30 -10.66 -7.78 -22.71
CA CYS A 30 -10.45 -7.59 -24.16
C CYS A 30 -10.59 -8.90 -24.97
N LEU A 31 -11.55 -8.86 -25.90
CA LEU A 31 -11.48 -9.27 -27.31
C LEU A 31 -11.43 -10.78 -27.66
N GLY A 32 -12.43 -11.16 -28.45
CA GLY A 32 -12.61 -12.51 -28.96
C GLY A 32 -11.61 -12.96 -30.01
N ARG A 33 -11.60 -14.27 -30.22
CA ARG A 33 -11.09 -14.92 -31.44
C ARG A 33 -11.78 -16.28 -31.61
N LYS A 34 -12.54 -16.35 -32.71
CA LYS A 34 -12.65 -17.43 -33.71
C LYS A 34 -12.64 -18.88 -33.20
N GLY A 35 -13.70 -19.59 -33.55
CA GLY A 35 -13.76 -21.05 -33.50
C GLY A 35 -12.63 -21.71 -34.26
N CYS A 36 -12.10 -22.77 -33.68
CA CYS A 36 -11.23 -23.74 -34.32
C CYS A 36 -11.85 -25.12 -34.13
N THR A 37 -12.49 -25.62 -35.17
CA THR A 37 -12.83 -27.02 -35.38
C THR A 37 -11.54 -27.79 -35.64
N HIS A 38 -10.98 -28.46 -34.63
CA HIS A 38 -9.96 -29.49 -34.89
C HIS A 38 -10.23 -30.73 -34.05
N LYS A 39 -10.37 -31.84 -34.78
CA LYS A 39 -10.62 -33.20 -34.32
C LYS A 39 -9.55 -33.65 -33.33
N CYS A 40 -9.98 -34.34 -32.28
CA CYS A 40 -9.15 -35.10 -31.36
C CYS A 40 -8.35 -36.16 -32.14
N PRO A 41 -6.99 -36.18 -32.09
CA PRO A 41 -6.22 -37.29 -32.63
C PRO A 41 -6.25 -38.45 -31.64
N THR A 42 -6.75 -39.58 -32.12
CA THR A 42 -6.78 -40.87 -31.44
C THR A 42 -5.36 -41.34 -31.09
N SER A 43 -5.21 -41.88 -29.89
CA SER A 43 -3.98 -42.46 -29.38
C SER A 43 -3.58 -43.69 -30.22
N LYS A 44 -2.47 -43.59 -30.94
CA LYS A 44 -1.77 -44.75 -31.49
C LYS A 44 -0.53 -45.01 -30.64
N THR A 45 -0.60 -46.04 -29.80
CA THR A 45 0.54 -46.58 -29.07
C THR A 45 1.51 -47.20 -30.08
N LYS A 46 2.70 -46.62 -30.22
CA LYS A 46 3.82 -47.23 -30.94
C LYS A 46 4.78 -47.81 -29.90
N HIS A 47 5.03 -49.11 -30.00
CA HIS A 47 6.00 -49.80 -29.16
C HIS A 47 7.39 -49.19 -29.37
N LEU A 48 8.02 -48.76 -28.26
CA LEU A 48 9.36 -48.19 -28.23
C LEU A 48 10.40 -49.32 -28.32
N PRO A 49 11.44 -49.22 -29.18
CA PRO A 49 12.47 -50.25 -29.31
C PRO A 49 13.38 -50.31 -28.07
N LEU A 50 13.72 -51.53 -27.63
CA LEU A 50 14.50 -51.84 -26.43
C LEU A 50 15.88 -51.16 -26.31
N VAL A 51 16.39 -50.58 -27.40
CA VAL A 51 17.66 -49.83 -27.41
C VAL A 51 17.53 -48.44 -26.75
N PHE A 52 16.32 -47.85 -26.74
CA PHE A 52 16.06 -46.57 -26.06
C PHE A 52 16.12 -46.70 -24.53
N ILE A 53 15.83 -47.90 -24.00
CA ILE A 53 15.75 -48.16 -22.57
C ILE A 53 17.15 -48.11 -21.92
N VAL A 54 18.18 -48.63 -22.59
CA VAL A 54 19.55 -48.66 -22.05
C VAL A 54 20.20 -47.27 -22.02
N PHE A 55 19.91 -46.41 -23.01
CA PHE A 55 20.34 -45.01 -23.02
C PHE A 55 19.62 -44.17 -21.96
N PHE A 56 18.34 -44.46 -21.70
CA PHE A 56 17.55 -43.80 -20.66
C PHE A 56 18.09 -44.14 -19.26
N PHE A 57 18.49 -45.38 -18.99
CA PHE A 57 19.03 -45.77 -17.68
C PHE A 57 20.43 -45.20 -17.39
N PHE A 58 21.27 -44.96 -18.40
CA PHE A 58 22.57 -44.30 -18.19
C PHE A 58 22.44 -42.80 -17.90
N PHE A 59 21.47 -42.11 -18.51
CA PHE A 59 21.19 -40.69 -18.23
C PHE A 59 20.33 -40.48 -16.96
N LEU A 60 19.43 -41.41 -16.61
CA LEU A 60 18.68 -41.35 -15.35
C LEU A 60 19.49 -41.83 -14.13
N GLY A 61 20.45 -42.75 -14.30
CA GLY A 61 21.30 -43.21 -13.19
C GLY A 61 22.19 -42.10 -12.62
N PHE A 62 22.73 -41.23 -13.48
CA PHE A 62 23.51 -40.06 -13.06
C PHE A 62 22.64 -38.96 -12.45
N TRP A 63 21.38 -38.83 -12.88
CA TRP A 63 20.45 -37.85 -12.31
C TRP A 63 19.95 -38.26 -10.92
N VAL A 64 19.75 -39.56 -10.67
CA VAL A 64 19.22 -40.08 -9.39
C VAL A 64 20.25 -40.03 -8.25
N LEU A 65 21.55 -40.10 -8.54
CA LEU A 65 22.61 -40.05 -7.51
C LEU A 65 23.11 -38.64 -7.18
N HIS A 66 22.73 -37.61 -7.95
CA HIS A 66 23.14 -36.21 -7.73
C HIS A 66 21.97 -35.26 -7.42
N TRP A 67 20.80 -35.79 -7.07
CA TRP A 67 19.63 -34.98 -6.69
C TRP A 67 19.24 -35.20 -5.23
N GLY A 68 20.22 -35.08 -4.35
CA GLY A 68 20.08 -35.40 -2.93
C GLY A 68 20.72 -34.39 -2.00
N GLU A 69 20.99 -33.16 -2.43
CA GLU A 69 21.39 -32.12 -1.48
C GLU A 69 20.13 -31.48 -0.89
N GLY A 70 19.76 -31.99 0.28
CA GLY A 70 18.70 -31.40 1.11
C GLY A 70 18.97 -29.92 1.30
N SER A 71 18.22 -29.09 0.58
CA SER A 71 18.19 -27.65 0.79
C SER A 71 17.57 -27.39 2.17
N THR A 72 18.41 -27.46 3.20
CA THR A 72 18.12 -26.92 4.52
C THR A 72 17.44 -25.58 4.30
N MET A 73 16.27 -25.37 4.89
CA MET A 73 15.47 -24.17 4.68
C MET A 73 16.36 -22.95 4.94
N ALA A 74 16.86 -22.37 3.85
CA ALA A 74 17.99 -21.46 3.93
C ALA A 74 17.47 -20.20 4.60
N LYS A 75 17.97 -19.93 5.82
CA LYS A 75 17.55 -18.77 6.60
C LYS A 75 17.80 -17.52 5.75
N SER A 76 16.73 -16.83 5.39
CA SER A 76 16.80 -15.57 4.66
C SER A 76 17.07 -14.42 5.63
N LYS A 77 17.42 -13.24 5.10
CA LYS A 77 17.71 -12.07 5.93
C LYS A 77 16.43 -11.54 6.58
N ASN A 78 16.37 -11.57 7.89
CA ASN A 78 15.29 -11.02 8.70
C ASN A 78 15.36 -9.48 8.73
N HIS A 79 14.80 -8.81 7.72
CA HIS A 79 14.68 -7.35 7.63
C HIS A 79 16.01 -6.56 7.51
N THR A 80 16.02 -5.52 6.67
CA THR A 80 17.11 -4.55 6.60
C THR A 80 16.60 -3.16 6.24
N ASN A 81 17.15 -2.15 6.92
CA ASN A 81 16.97 -0.74 6.57
C ASN A 81 18.03 -0.26 5.55
N HIS A 82 18.84 -1.18 5.01
CA HIS A 82 19.86 -0.82 4.02
C HIS A 82 19.21 -0.22 2.77
N ASN A 83 19.82 0.83 2.22
CA ASN A 83 19.34 1.58 1.06
C ASN A 83 18.01 2.36 1.25
N GLN A 84 17.32 2.27 2.39
CA GLN A 84 16.06 3.00 2.59
C GLN A 84 16.29 4.50 2.71
N SER A 85 17.30 4.91 3.49
CA SER A 85 17.68 6.34 3.57
C SER A 85 18.05 6.89 2.19
N ARG A 86 18.85 6.16 1.40
CA ARG A 86 19.20 6.57 0.04
C ARG A 86 17.98 6.71 -0.87
N LYS A 87 17.02 5.77 -0.79
CA LYS A 87 15.74 5.85 -1.53
C LYS A 87 14.91 7.05 -1.10
N ASN A 88 14.77 7.32 0.20
CA ASN A 88 14.00 8.44 0.73
C ASN A 88 14.55 9.80 0.25
N HIS A 89 15.87 9.90 0.02
CA HIS A 89 16.51 11.12 -0.46
C HIS A 89 16.53 11.28 -1.98
N ARG A 90 16.14 10.27 -2.79
CA ARG A 90 16.09 10.41 -4.27
C ARG A 90 15.19 11.56 -4.72
N ASN A 91 14.07 11.75 -4.02
CA ASN A 91 13.11 12.81 -4.28
C ASN A 91 13.09 13.86 -3.14
N GLY A 92 14.01 13.73 -2.18
CA GLY A 92 14.03 14.51 -0.94
C GLY A 92 12.91 14.14 0.04
N ILE A 93 13.20 14.28 1.32
CA ILE A 93 12.18 14.20 2.38
C ILE A 93 11.44 15.55 2.39
N LYS A 94 10.17 15.53 1.99
CA LYS A 94 9.34 16.75 1.95
C LYS A 94 9.16 17.32 3.36
N ARG A 95 9.38 18.63 3.49
CA ARG A 95 9.12 19.38 4.73
C ARG A 95 7.61 19.39 5.03
N PRO A 96 7.22 19.53 6.32
CA PRO A 96 5.81 19.66 6.67
C PRO A 96 5.21 20.92 6.03
N LEU A 97 3.90 20.85 5.75
CA LEU A 97 3.16 21.95 5.16
C LEU A 97 3.06 23.14 6.14
N PRO A 98 3.04 24.39 5.63
CA PRO A 98 2.78 25.57 6.43
C PRO A 98 1.47 25.47 7.25
N MET A 99 1.50 26.00 8.48
CA MET A 99 0.38 25.90 9.42
C MET A 99 -0.91 26.55 8.90
N HIS A 100 -0.82 27.60 8.08
CA HIS A 100 -2.00 28.34 7.62
C HIS A 100 -2.83 27.59 6.56
N LEU A 101 -2.27 26.59 5.88
CA LEU A 101 -2.96 25.83 4.82
C LEU A 101 -4.00 24.87 5.41
N ASN A 102 -3.54 23.92 6.23
CA ASN A 102 -4.37 22.81 6.72
C ASN A 102 -4.71 22.94 8.22
N LYS A 103 -5.15 24.13 8.64
CA LYS A 103 -5.50 24.45 10.05
C LYS A 103 -6.90 24.00 10.49
N SER A 104 -7.25 22.74 10.25
CA SER A 104 -8.49 22.18 10.79
C SER A 104 -8.44 22.17 12.32
N LYS A 105 -9.50 22.67 12.99
CA LYS A 105 -9.62 22.63 14.46
C LYS A 105 -10.37 21.38 14.96
N ARG A 106 -10.57 20.38 14.10
CA ARG A 106 -11.25 19.12 14.46
C ARG A 106 -10.43 18.39 15.54
N GLY A 107 -11.11 17.86 16.57
CA GLY A 107 -10.45 17.21 17.72
C GLY A 107 -9.96 18.18 18.80
N GLY A 108 -10.15 19.49 18.64
CA GLY A 108 -9.91 20.47 19.71
C GLY A 108 -10.99 20.47 20.79
N TRP A 109 -10.80 21.29 21.83
CA TRP A 109 -11.73 21.42 22.95
C TRP A 109 -13.12 21.90 22.49
N LEU A 110 -14.13 21.06 22.70
CA LEU A 110 -15.45 21.21 22.09
C LEU A 110 -16.17 22.52 22.46
N PRO A 111 -16.19 23.00 23.71
CA PRO A 111 -16.84 24.26 24.06
C PRO A 111 -16.26 25.47 23.30
N ALA A 112 -14.93 25.56 23.15
CA ALA A 112 -14.32 26.60 22.31
C ALA A 112 -14.69 26.46 20.83
N LEU A 113 -14.82 25.23 20.29
CA LEU A 113 -15.22 25.03 18.90
C LEU A 113 -16.65 25.50 18.63
N VAL A 114 -17.57 25.25 19.57
CA VAL A 114 -18.96 25.73 19.49
C VAL A 114 -18.99 27.26 19.54
N ASN A 115 -18.26 27.88 20.45
CA ASN A 115 -18.16 29.34 20.56
C ASN A 115 -17.56 29.97 19.30
N ALA A 116 -16.45 29.42 18.81
CA ALA A 116 -15.81 29.87 17.58
C ALA A 116 -16.70 29.69 16.34
N ARG A 117 -17.61 28.70 16.32
CA ARG A 117 -18.61 28.54 15.26
C ARG A 117 -19.66 29.65 15.32
N ARG A 118 -20.17 29.97 16.52
CA ARG A 118 -21.18 31.03 16.72
C ARG A 118 -20.62 32.40 16.30
N VAL A 119 -19.41 32.75 16.74
CA VAL A 119 -18.75 34.01 16.36
C VAL A 119 -18.53 34.11 14.84
N ARG A 120 -18.01 33.05 14.19
CA ARG A 120 -17.80 33.06 12.73
C ARG A 120 -19.10 33.24 11.95
N LYS A 121 -20.21 32.64 12.41
CA LYS A 121 -21.53 32.85 11.79
C LYS A 121 -21.98 34.31 11.87
N PHE A 122 -21.76 34.97 13.00
CA PHE A 122 -22.08 36.40 13.15
C PHE A 122 -21.18 37.27 12.27
N ASN A 123 -19.86 37.03 12.27
CA ASN A 123 -18.91 37.77 11.45
C ASN A 123 -19.23 37.66 9.94
N GLN A 124 -19.70 36.49 9.50
CA GLN A 124 -20.16 36.30 8.12
C GLN A 124 -21.37 37.18 7.80
N LYS A 125 -22.38 37.24 8.69
CA LYS A 125 -23.54 38.12 8.52
C LYS A 125 -23.12 39.59 8.50
N ALA A 126 -22.22 40.00 9.40
CA ALA A 126 -21.70 41.35 9.45
C ALA A 126 -20.95 41.73 8.16
N ALA A 127 -20.11 40.84 7.63
CA ALA A 127 -19.41 41.06 6.37
C ALA A 127 -20.37 41.20 5.18
N LEU A 128 -21.44 40.40 5.13
CA LEU A 128 -22.48 40.51 4.10
C LEU A 128 -23.27 41.82 4.22
N LYS A 129 -23.60 42.24 5.44
CA LYS A 129 -24.26 43.53 5.71
C LYS A 129 -23.37 44.70 5.26
N ALA A 130 -22.11 44.70 5.68
CA ALA A 130 -21.13 45.70 5.28
C ALA A 130 -20.95 45.76 3.76
N ARG A 131 -20.98 44.62 3.06
CA ARG A 131 -20.95 44.59 1.58
C ARG A 131 -22.18 45.27 0.98
N ARG A 132 -23.38 45.03 1.51
CA ARG A 132 -24.61 45.68 1.03
C ARG A 132 -24.58 47.19 1.25
N GLU A 133 -24.14 47.63 2.44
CA GLU A 133 -23.97 49.05 2.77
C GLU A 133 -22.97 49.73 1.83
N ARG A 134 -21.82 49.08 1.54
CA ARG A 134 -20.83 49.61 0.58
C ARG A 134 -21.40 49.76 -0.83
N LEU A 135 -22.21 48.81 -1.29
CA LEU A 135 -22.86 48.89 -2.61
C LEU A 135 -23.90 50.02 -2.67
N ALA A 136 -24.72 50.17 -1.62
CA ALA A 136 -25.70 51.25 -1.54
C ALA A 136 -25.03 52.62 -1.50
N ALA A 137 -23.98 52.78 -0.69
CA ALA A 137 -23.18 54.01 -0.64
C ALA A 137 -22.53 54.35 -1.99
N HIS A 138 -22.02 53.33 -2.69
CA HIS A 138 -21.49 53.51 -4.03
C HIS A 138 -22.56 53.95 -5.03
N GLN A 139 -23.74 53.33 -5.01
CA GLN A 139 -24.86 53.70 -5.88
C GLN A 139 -25.36 55.13 -5.60
N ALA A 140 -25.42 55.52 -4.33
CA ALA A 140 -25.78 56.88 -3.94
C ALA A 140 -24.76 57.93 -4.43
N LYS A 141 -23.49 57.56 -4.59
CA LYS A 141 -22.44 58.43 -5.15
C LYS A 141 -22.52 58.58 -6.68
N LEU A 142 -23.12 57.60 -7.37
CA LEU A 142 -23.26 57.61 -8.83
C LEU A 142 -24.48 58.38 -9.32
N LYS A 143 -25.50 58.53 -8.47
CA LYS A 143 -26.68 59.35 -8.73
C LYS A 143 -26.39 60.81 -8.39
#